data_AF-A0A101DGT7-F1
#
_entry.id   AF-A0A101DGT7-F1
#
_cell.length_a   1.000
_cell.length_b   1.000
_cell.length_c   1.000
_cell.angle_alpha   90.00
_cell.angle_beta   90.00
_cell.angle_gamma   90.00
#
_symmetry.space_group_name_H-M   'P 1'
#
loop_
_entity.id
_entity.type
_entity.pdbx_description
1 polymer ?
#
loop_
_entity_poly.entity_id
_entity_poly.type
_entity_poly.pdbx_seq_one_letter_code
_entity_poly.pdbx_strand_id
1 'polypeptide(L)'
;MLVIEECPNPSSDYYIIPLLENKNKNYNRIFLKDFEMFSINHQSLDLNTIVIVRYLNKKIKQWLANNRTKIEKIIYFMDDDLFDLKALRCLPKRYAWKIFKHAYIYKDWLKKK
;
A
#
# COMPACT_ATOMS: atom_id res chain seq x y z
N MET A 1 0.60 11.51 -7.81
CA MET A 1 0.18 10.51 -6.80
C MET A 1 1.06 9.28 -6.93
N LEU A 2 1.24 8.51 -5.86
CA LEU A 2 1.99 7.25 -5.88
C LEU A 2 1.06 6.08 -5.54
N VAL A 3 1.00 5.06 -6.39
CA VAL A 3 0.26 3.81 -6.16
C VAL A 3 1.27 2.70 -5.93
N ILE A 4 1.19 2.04 -4.77
CA ILE A 4 2.09 0.98 -4.34
C ILE A 4 1.31 -0.32 -4.21
N GLU A 5 1.76 -1.39 -4.89
CA GLU A 5 1.11 -2.69 -4.81
C GLU A 5 2.13 -3.85 -4.92
N GLU A 6 1.77 -5.06 -4.48
CA GLU A 6 2.68 -6.22 -4.53
C GLU A 6 3.00 -6.67 -5.95
N CYS A 7 1.97 -6.75 -6.78
CA CYS A 7 1.98 -7.24 -8.15
C CYS A 7 0.77 -6.66 -8.88
N PRO A 8 0.65 -6.82 -10.21
CA PRO A 8 -0.58 -6.45 -10.92
C PRO A 8 -1.81 -6.98 -10.20
N ASN A 9 -2.73 -6.07 -9.88
CA ASN A 9 -3.86 -6.34 -9.01
C ASN A 9 -5.15 -5.89 -9.70
N PRO A 10 -6.16 -6.77 -9.80
CA PRO A 10 -7.48 -6.41 -10.33
C PRO A 10 -8.09 -5.17 -9.67
N SER A 11 -7.90 -4.98 -8.36
CA SER A 11 -8.42 -3.80 -7.66
C SER A 11 -7.81 -2.51 -8.20
N SER A 12 -6.52 -2.54 -8.53
CA SER A 12 -5.85 -1.41 -9.18
C SER A 12 -6.38 -1.23 -10.60
N ASP A 13 -6.41 -2.31 -11.37
CA ASP A 13 -6.71 -2.26 -12.81
C ASP A 13 -8.18 -1.92 -13.12
N TYR A 14 -9.12 -2.33 -12.27
CA TYR A 14 -10.56 -2.08 -12.47
C TYR A 14 -11.10 -0.86 -11.72
N TYR A 15 -10.48 -0.44 -10.61
CA TYR A 15 -11.02 0.66 -9.79
C TYR A 15 -10.08 1.85 -9.67
N ILE A 16 -8.82 1.64 -9.27
CA ILE A 16 -7.92 2.74 -8.92
C ILE A 16 -7.43 3.47 -10.17
N ILE A 17 -6.87 2.72 -11.11
CA ILE A 17 -6.29 3.28 -12.34
C ILE A 17 -7.36 3.97 -13.20
N PRO A 18 -8.51 3.34 -13.50
CA PRO A 18 -9.58 4.00 -14.25
C PRO A 18 -10.09 5.29 -13.57
N LEU A 19 -10.18 5.30 -12.23
CA LEU A 19 -10.59 6.51 -11.49
C LEU A 19 -9.58 7.65 -11.63
N LEU A 20 -8.28 7.34 -11.57
CA LEU A 20 -7.22 8.35 -11.70
C LEU A 20 -7.16 8.92 -13.11
N GLU A 21 -7.28 8.05 -14.13
CA GLU A 21 -7.32 8.42 -15.55
C GLU A 21 -8.54 9.27 -15.87
N ASN A 22 -9.73 8.86 -15.44
CA ASN A 22 -10.97 9.64 -15.62
C ASN A 22 -10.91 11.02 -14.93
N LYS A 23 -10.06 11.19 -13.92
CA LYS A 23 -9.83 12.47 -13.24
C LYS A 23 -8.62 13.25 -13.77
N ASN A 24 -7.98 12.78 -14.85
CA ASN A 24 -6.75 13.34 -15.42
C ASN A 24 -5.67 13.60 -14.35
N LYS A 25 -5.52 12.66 -13.41
CA LYS A 25 -4.53 12.77 -12.32
C LYS A 25 -3.23 12.07 -12.73
N ASN A 26 -2.12 12.77 -12.59
CA ASN A 26 -0.79 12.17 -12.73
C ASN A 26 -0.51 11.18 -11.59
N TYR A 27 -0.14 9.95 -11.93
CA TYR A 27 0.21 8.91 -10.98
C TYR A 27 1.43 8.12 -11.42
N ASN A 28 2.21 7.66 -10.45
CA ASN A 28 3.25 6.65 -10.61
C ASN A 28 2.76 5.36 -9.99
N ARG A 29 2.83 4.27 -10.73
CA ARG A 29 2.48 2.92 -10.26
C ARG A 29 3.78 2.15 -10.00
N ILE A 30 3.98 1.67 -8.77
CA ILE A 30 5.19 0.94 -8.39
C ILE A 30 4.84 -0.38 -7.73
N PHE A 31 5.62 -1.41 -8.06
CA PHE A 31 5.51 -2.72 -7.44
C PHE A 31 6.45 -2.87 -6.25
N LEU A 32 6.09 -3.69 -5.26
CA LEU A 32 6.92 -3.92 -4.07
C LEU A 32 8.33 -4.39 -4.40
N LYS A 33 8.50 -5.16 -5.49
CA LYS A 33 9.81 -5.60 -5.98
C LYS A 33 10.71 -4.45 -6.44
N ASP A 34 10.12 -3.36 -6.91
CA ASP A 34 10.82 -2.20 -7.48
C ASP A 34 10.92 -1.04 -6.47
N PHE A 35 10.32 -1.21 -5.28
CA PHE A 35 10.19 -0.16 -4.26
C PHE A 35 11.54 0.38 -3.78
N GLU A 36 12.55 -0.48 -3.64
CA GLU A 36 13.88 -0.04 -3.17
C GLU A 36 14.51 0.95 -4.14
N MET A 37 14.56 0.60 -5.42
CA MET A 37 15.11 1.49 -6.45
C MET A 37 14.31 2.78 -6.58
N PHE A 38 12.98 2.68 -6.49
CA PHE A 38 12.12 3.87 -6.46
C PHE A 38 12.45 4.79 -5.29
N SER A 39 12.59 4.23 -4.07
CA SER A 39 12.80 4.99 -2.84
C SER A 39 14.12 5.76 -2.80
N ILE A 40 15.15 5.26 -3.50
CA ILE A 40 16.47 5.90 -3.61
C ILE A 40 16.40 7.09 -4.58
N ASN A 41 15.74 6.91 -5.74
CA ASN A 41 15.79 7.87 -6.84
C ASN A 41 14.80 9.04 -6.72
N HIS A 42 13.85 8.98 -5.79
CA HIS A 42 12.72 9.92 -5.77
C HIS A 42 12.51 10.64 -4.42
N GLN A 43 13.57 11.18 -3.82
CA GLN A 43 13.46 11.99 -2.60
C GLN A 43 12.70 13.33 -2.78
N SER A 44 12.53 13.78 -4.03
CA SER A 44 11.95 15.09 -4.41
C SER A 44 10.58 15.00 -5.12
N LEU A 45 9.97 13.82 -5.23
CA LEU A 45 8.62 13.73 -5.79
C LEU A 45 7.60 14.48 -4.91
N ASP A 46 6.66 15.17 -5.53
CA ASP A 46 5.46 15.69 -4.87
C ASP A 46 4.56 14.51 -4.47
N LEU A 47 4.78 14.02 -3.27
CA LEU A 47 4.17 12.82 -2.69
C LEU A 47 2.89 13.14 -1.90
N ASN A 48 2.07 14.06 -2.43
CA ASN A 48 0.88 14.55 -1.72
C ASN A 48 -0.11 13.42 -1.39
N THR A 49 -0.24 12.41 -2.25
CA THR A 49 -1.09 11.25 -1.94
C THR A 49 -0.43 9.93 -2.31
N ILE A 50 -0.40 9.03 -1.32
CA ILE A 50 0.05 7.65 -1.46
C ILE A 50 -1.17 6.73 -1.39
N VAL A 51 -1.31 5.84 -2.35
CA VAL A 51 -2.29 4.76 -2.38
C VAL A 51 -1.54 3.44 -2.21
N ILE A 52 -1.91 2.66 -1.21
CA ILE A 52 -1.32 1.35 -0.92
C ILE A 52 -2.39 0.30 -1.18
N VAL A 53 -2.08 -0.71 -2.00
CA VAL A 53 -3.03 -1.74 -2.39
C VAL A 53 -2.64 -3.07 -1.77
N ARG A 54 -3.55 -3.65 -0.98
CA ARG A 54 -3.45 -4.90 -0.21
C ARG A 54 -2.38 -4.94 0.87
N TYR A 55 -1.11 -4.89 0.50
CA TYR A 55 -0.03 -5.28 1.41
C TYR A 55 0.90 -4.12 1.72
N LEU A 56 1.17 -3.96 3.01
CA LEU A 56 2.25 -3.13 3.54
C LEU A 56 3.44 -4.02 3.87
N ASN A 57 4.65 -3.46 3.81
CA ASN A 57 5.81 -4.13 4.37
C ASN A 57 6.60 -3.13 5.24
N LYS A 58 7.61 -3.65 5.94
CA LYS A 58 8.41 -2.85 6.88
C LYS A 58 9.12 -1.70 6.17
N LYS A 59 9.60 -1.92 4.94
CA LYS A 59 10.31 -0.93 4.13
C LYS A 59 9.39 0.24 3.76
N ILE A 60 8.17 -0.04 3.30
CA ILE A 60 7.17 0.99 3.00
C ILE A 60 6.83 1.76 4.26
N LYS A 61 6.54 1.07 5.37
CA LYS A 61 6.24 1.74 6.65
C LYS A 61 7.37 2.71 7.06
N GLN A 62 8.62 2.27 6.98
CA GLN A 62 9.78 3.10 7.30
C GLN A 62 9.91 4.28 6.34
N TRP A 63 9.74 4.05 5.04
CA TRP A 63 9.79 5.11 4.04
C TRP A 63 8.68 6.16 4.24
N LEU A 64 7.45 5.72 4.55
CA LEU A 64 6.33 6.61 4.86
C LEU A 64 6.59 7.42 6.13
N ALA A 65 7.17 6.81 7.16
CA ALA A 65 7.55 7.51 8.38
C ALA A 65 8.62 8.57 8.12
N ASN A 66 9.65 8.23 7.32
CA ASN A 66 10.75 9.15 6.98
C ASN A 66 10.29 10.31 6.08
N ASN A 67 9.23 10.13 5.30
CA ASN A 67 8.67 11.14 4.40
C ASN A 67 7.36 11.73 4.89
N ARG A 68 6.97 11.50 6.16
CA ARG A 68 5.64 11.87 6.67
C ARG A 68 5.28 13.34 6.47
N THR A 69 6.26 14.24 6.61
CA THR A 69 6.09 15.69 6.43
C THR A 69 5.79 16.12 5.00
N LYS A 70 6.13 15.27 4.02
CA LYS A 70 5.87 15.50 2.58
C LYS A 70 4.59 14.82 2.10
N ILE A 71 3.96 14.00 2.94
CA ILE A 71 2.79 13.19 2.59
C ILE A 71 1.56 13.80 3.22
N GLU A 72 0.69 14.39 2.40
CA GLU A 72 -0.59 14.94 2.86
C GLU A 72 -1.59 13.82 3.19
N LYS A 73 -1.66 12.79 2.35
CA LYS A 73 -2.68 11.73 2.47
C LYS A 73 -2.13 10.34 2.17
N ILE A 74 -2.50 9.37 3.01
CA ILE A 74 -2.29 7.94 2.77
C ILE A 74 -3.67 7.28 2.65
N ILE A 75 -3.90 6.59 1.53
CA ILE A 75 -5.10 5.80 1.25
C ILE A 75 -4.68 4.34 1.25
N TYR A 76 -5.24 3.54 2.15
CA TYR A 76 -4.99 2.11 2.18
C TYR A 76 -6.21 1.37 1.62
N PHE A 77 -6.06 0.81 0.42
CA PHE A 77 -7.08 0.00 -0.25
C PHE A 77 -6.80 -1.47 0.04
N MET A 78 -7.61 -2.07 0.91
CA MET A 78 -7.35 -3.37 1.52
C MET A 78 -8.64 -4.19 1.54
N ASP A 79 -8.51 -5.52 1.54
CA ASP A 79 -9.66 -6.43 1.67
C ASP A 79 -10.19 -6.39 3.12
N ASP A 80 -11.51 -6.50 3.32
CA ASP A 80 -12.16 -6.28 4.64
C ASP A 80 -11.74 -7.31 5.71
N ASP A 81 -11.29 -8.48 5.28
CA ASP A 81 -10.96 -9.63 6.11
C ASP A 81 -9.50 -9.65 6.60
N LEU A 82 -8.64 -8.76 6.09
CA LEU A 82 -7.20 -8.72 6.45
C LEU A 82 -6.95 -8.50 7.95
N PHE A 83 -7.91 -7.91 8.65
CA PHE A 83 -7.86 -7.65 10.09
C PHE A 83 -8.78 -8.54 10.94
N ASP A 84 -9.41 -9.54 10.33
CA ASP A 84 -10.24 -10.52 11.03
C ASP A 84 -9.46 -11.81 11.30
N LEU A 85 -9.12 -12.03 12.58
CA LEU A 85 -8.46 -13.25 13.03
C LEU A 85 -9.32 -14.51 12.78
N LYS A 86 -10.65 -14.38 12.70
CA LYS A 86 -11.54 -15.51 12.37
C LYS A 86 -11.39 -15.90 10.91
N ALA A 87 -11.43 -14.93 9.99
CA ALA A 87 -11.17 -15.17 8.57
C ALA A 87 -9.77 -15.79 8.36
N LEU A 88 -8.75 -15.31 9.06
CA LEU A 88 -7.39 -15.86 8.99
C LEU A 88 -7.28 -17.33 9.43
N ARG A 89 -8.10 -17.78 10.38
CA ARG A 89 -8.11 -19.18 10.83
C ARG A 89 -8.63 -20.17 9.79
N CYS A 90 -9.46 -19.70 8.86
CA CYS A 90 -10.02 -20.53 7.79
C CYS A 90 -9.08 -20.68 6.59
N LEU A 91 -7.97 -19.92 6.57
CA LEU A 91 -7.04 -19.87 5.46
C LEU A 91 -5.87 -20.87 5.62
N PRO A 92 -5.25 -21.32 4.51
CA PRO A 92 -4.02 -22.09 4.56
C PRO A 92 -2.95 -21.36 5.38
N LYS A 93 -2.25 -22.06 6.28
CA LYS A 93 -1.30 -21.46 7.24
C LYS A 93 -0.28 -20.51 6.59
N ARG A 94 0.26 -20.88 5.41
CA ARG A 94 1.21 -20.05 4.66
C ARG A 94 0.58 -18.72 4.22
N TYR A 95 -0.66 -18.76 3.77
CA TYR A 95 -1.41 -17.60 3.31
C TYR A 95 -1.86 -16.72 4.48
N ALA A 96 -2.38 -17.32 5.55
CA ALA A 96 -2.71 -16.61 6.79
C ALA A 96 -1.48 -15.88 7.37
N TRP A 97 -0.31 -16.53 7.37
CA TRP A 97 0.93 -15.90 7.82
C TRP A 97 1.38 -14.76 6.91
N LYS A 98 1.21 -14.89 5.58
CA LYS A 98 1.47 -13.81 4.63
C LYS A 98 0.62 -12.58 4.96
N ILE A 99 -0.69 -12.75 5.12
CA ILE A 99 -1.59 -11.64 5.49
C ILE A 99 -1.19 -11.04 6.83
N PHE A 100 -0.94 -11.88 7.84
CA PHE A 100 -0.57 -11.40 9.16
C PHE A 100 0.69 -10.50 9.10
N LYS A 101 1.74 -10.98 8.44
CA LYS A 101 3.02 -10.30 8.29
C LYS A 101 2.94 -9.02 7.45
N HIS A 102 2.07 -8.99 6.45
CA HIS A 102 2.00 -7.89 5.47
C HIS A 102 0.82 -6.93 5.66
N ALA A 103 -0.11 -7.21 6.57
CA ALA A 103 -1.22 -6.32 6.87
C ALA A 103 -1.44 -6.20 8.38
N TYR A 104 -1.73 -7.32 9.05
CA TYR A 104 -2.22 -7.31 10.44
C TYR A 104 -1.26 -6.62 11.42
N ILE A 105 0.04 -6.88 11.35
CA ILE A 105 1.03 -6.26 12.26
C ILE A 105 1.13 -4.73 12.14
N TYR A 106 0.58 -4.15 11.06
CA TYR A 106 0.60 -2.72 10.80
C TYR A 106 -0.71 -2.03 11.16
N LYS A 107 -1.73 -2.76 11.61
CA LYS A 107 -3.07 -2.25 11.95
C LYS A 107 -3.02 -1.07 12.92
N ASP A 108 -2.26 -1.17 14.00
CA ASP A 108 -2.17 -0.09 15.00
C ASP A 108 -1.37 1.11 14.48
N TRP A 109 -0.41 0.88 13.59
CA TRP A 109 0.32 1.96 12.94
C TRP A 109 -0.58 2.74 11.97
N LEU A 110 -1.42 2.04 11.20
CA LEU A 110 -2.39 2.65 10.28
C LEU A 110 -3.47 3.48 11.00
N LYS A 111 -3.78 3.13 12.25
CA LYS A 111 -4.77 3.85 13.08
C LYS A 111 -4.20 5.09 13.77
N LYS A 112 -2.88 5.27 13.82
CA LYS A 112 -2.25 6.46 14.40
C LYS A 112 -2.32 7.60 13.38
N LYS A 113 -3.01 8.69 13.76
CA LYS A 113 -3.17 9.91 12.95
C LYS A 113 -1.85 10.68 12.83
#